data_AF-A0A5B7V9P3-F1
#
_entry.id   AF-A0A5B7V9P3-F1
#
_cell.length_a   1.000
_cell.length_b   1.000
_cell.length_c   1.000
_cell.angle_alpha   90.00
_cell.angle_beta   90.00
_cell.angle_gamma   90.00
#
_symmetry.space_group_name_H-M   'P 1'
#
loop_
_entity.id
_entity.type
_entity.pdbx_description
1 polymer ?
#
loop_
_entity_poly.entity_id
_entity_poly.type
_entity_poly.pdbx_seq_one_letter_code
_entity_poly.pdbx_strand_id
1 'polypeptide(L)'
;MELHRLASPYDADARWAAKGEDLFWMGYKIHLSETCGTLPDAGAGKMPNLITDVHTTDATVPDVKATAPVQQSLAKHGLKPAEHYLDSAYPSADLITKAMKNGIRMVTPVLLDHSARAKGADGFDKTAFTINWKTRQVRCPAGKTSSHWNPVTQHGTDAIVIAFSVLTCCDCPFQQECTTSRLGRRMLTLRPEELHENLARARAEQKTDTWKNEYALRVGVEGTTNQALDITGIRRARYRGLPKVRLQHTFSATALNIIRLDAHWTGHDQHHTRSSHGVAVGPGCAGVAGGVSGGPGDPRGRGLCDAVEGAASGVGAG
;
A
#
# COMPACT_ATOMS: atom_id res chain seq x y z
N MET A 1 -12.54 5.86 -31.20
CA MET A 1 -11.49 4.84 -31.45
C MET A 1 -10.21 5.41 -30.90
N GLU A 2 -9.88 5.14 -29.63
CA GLU A 2 -8.61 5.59 -29.04
C GLU A 2 -7.48 4.81 -29.74
N LEU A 3 -6.59 5.52 -30.41
CA LEU A 3 -5.40 4.96 -31.05
C LEU A 3 -4.42 4.53 -29.96
N HIS A 4 -4.54 3.28 -29.50
CA HIS A 4 -3.57 2.68 -28.60
C HIS A 4 -2.33 2.29 -29.40
N ARG A 5 -1.18 2.86 -29.04
CA ARG A 5 0.10 2.46 -29.62
C ARG A 5 0.40 1.01 -29.19
N LEU A 6 0.39 0.09 -30.15
CA LEU A 6 0.78 -1.30 -29.92
C LEU A 6 2.25 -1.35 -29.49
N ALA A 7 2.52 -1.99 -28.34
CA ALA A 7 3.88 -2.19 -27.85
C ALA A 7 4.55 -3.41 -28.51
N SER A 8 3.75 -4.43 -28.85
CA SER A 8 4.19 -5.63 -29.56
C SER A 8 3.28 -5.90 -30.76
N PRO A 9 3.82 -6.27 -31.93
CA PRO A 9 3.02 -6.73 -33.06
C PRO A 9 2.43 -8.14 -32.84
N TYR A 10 2.92 -8.86 -31.82
CA TYR A 10 2.56 -10.26 -31.56
C TYR A 10 1.62 -10.42 -30.36
N ASP A 11 1.66 -9.49 -29.42
CA ASP A 11 0.78 -9.44 -28.26
C ASP A 11 0.18 -8.04 -28.13
N ALA A 12 -1.08 -7.90 -28.54
CA ALA A 12 -1.78 -6.61 -28.56
C ALA A 12 -2.11 -6.09 -27.15
N ASP A 13 -2.04 -6.92 -26.12
CA ASP A 13 -2.32 -6.54 -24.73
C ASP A 13 -1.04 -6.18 -23.97
N ALA A 14 0.13 -6.63 -24.43
CA ALA A 14 1.40 -6.32 -23.78
C ALA A 14 1.67 -4.80 -23.76
N ARG A 15 2.19 -4.30 -22.63
CA ARG A 15 2.56 -2.88 -22.45
C ARG A 15 3.96 -2.74 -21.89
N TRP A 16 4.65 -1.66 -22.26
CA TRP A 16 5.92 -1.29 -21.64
C TRP A 16 5.70 -0.72 -20.24
N ALA A 17 6.55 -1.12 -19.30
CA ALA A 17 6.63 -0.55 -17.96
C ALA A 17 8.08 -0.52 -17.47
N ALA A 18 8.29 0.28 -16.43
CA ALA A 18 9.56 0.43 -15.76
C ALA A 18 9.37 0.40 -14.24
N LYS A 19 10.37 -0.09 -13.50
CA LYS A 19 10.45 -0.06 -12.04
C LYS A 19 11.86 0.38 -11.66
N GLY A 20 11.98 1.55 -11.06
CA GLY A 20 13.29 2.19 -10.89
C GLY A 20 13.90 2.58 -12.24
N GLU A 21 15.21 2.79 -12.26
CA GLU A 21 15.94 3.25 -13.44
C GLU A 21 16.40 2.10 -14.35
N ASP A 22 16.50 0.87 -13.82
CA ASP A 22 17.17 -0.24 -14.52
C ASP A 22 16.23 -1.38 -14.95
N LEU A 23 15.02 -1.47 -14.36
CA LEU A 23 14.10 -2.56 -14.67
C LEU A 23 13.02 -2.12 -15.65
N PHE A 24 13.21 -2.43 -16.93
CA PHE A 24 12.21 -2.25 -17.98
C PHE A 24 11.69 -3.60 -18.45
N TRP A 25 10.38 -3.71 -18.68
CA TRP A 25 9.81 -4.89 -19.29
C TRP A 25 8.60 -4.53 -20.17
N MET A 26 8.34 -5.39 -21.15
CA MET A 26 7.14 -5.36 -21.96
C MET A 26 6.27 -6.55 -21.58
N GLY A 27 5.08 -6.33 -21.06
CA GLY A 27 4.15 -7.40 -20.72
C GLY A 27 3.09 -6.97 -19.71
N TYR A 28 3.07 -7.67 -18.58
CA TYR A 28 2.01 -7.64 -17.58
C TYR A 28 2.58 -7.45 -16.18
N LYS A 29 1.69 -7.23 -15.21
CA LYS A 29 2.00 -7.30 -13.78
C LYS A 29 1.16 -8.39 -13.14
N ILE A 30 1.73 -9.05 -12.15
CA ILE A 30 1.04 -9.96 -11.26
C ILE A 30 1.05 -9.39 -9.86
N HIS A 31 -0.11 -9.42 -9.21
CA HIS A 31 -0.28 -9.14 -7.80
C HIS A 31 -0.65 -10.46 -7.12
N LEU A 32 0.09 -10.83 -6.09
CA LEU A 32 -0.11 -12.05 -5.31
C LEU A 32 -0.53 -11.66 -3.89
N SER A 33 -1.63 -12.23 -3.42
CA SER A 33 -2.08 -12.10 -2.05
C SER A 33 -1.88 -13.40 -1.31
N GLU A 34 -1.18 -13.39 -0.18
CA GLU A 34 -0.98 -14.58 0.64
C GLU A 34 -1.41 -14.39 2.09
N THR A 35 -1.80 -15.48 2.73
CA THR A 35 -2.02 -15.48 4.18
C THR A 35 -0.73 -15.13 4.90
N CYS A 36 -0.79 -14.27 5.90
CA CYS A 36 0.34 -14.00 6.78
C CYS A 36 -0.16 -13.88 8.24
N GLY A 37 0.56 -14.51 9.17
CA GLY A 37 0.17 -14.56 10.57
C GLY A 37 1.18 -15.31 11.43
N THR A 38 1.19 -14.99 12.72
CA THR A 38 2.13 -15.53 13.73
C THR A 38 1.52 -16.59 14.64
N LEU A 39 0.21 -16.82 14.59
CA LEU A 39 -0.45 -17.71 15.53
C LEU A 39 -0.44 -19.15 14.99
N PRO A 40 0.31 -20.08 15.60
CA PRO A 40 -0.06 -21.48 15.50
C PRO A 40 -1.44 -21.65 16.14
N ASP A 41 -2.36 -22.31 15.45
CA ASP A 41 -3.51 -22.89 16.12
C ASP A 41 -2.95 -23.83 17.20
N ALA A 42 -3.44 -23.71 18.44
CA ALA A 42 -2.93 -24.49 19.56
C ALA A 42 -2.96 -26.00 19.22
N GLY A 43 -1.79 -26.57 18.91
CA GLY A 43 -1.62 -27.98 18.55
C GLY A 43 -1.33 -28.29 17.07
N ALA A 44 -1.44 -27.32 16.16
CA ALA A 44 -0.99 -27.47 14.78
C ALA A 44 0.37 -26.77 14.59
N GLY A 45 1.31 -27.42 13.91
CA GLY A 45 2.54 -26.77 13.48
C GLY A 45 2.25 -25.50 12.68
N LYS A 46 3.24 -24.62 12.50
CA LYS A 46 3.08 -23.41 11.69
C LYS A 46 2.64 -23.80 10.26
N MET A 47 1.38 -23.52 9.92
CA MET A 47 0.87 -23.72 8.56
C MET A 47 1.68 -22.85 7.58
N PRO A 48 1.96 -23.35 6.36
CA PRO A 48 2.62 -22.53 5.36
C PRO A 48 1.71 -21.37 4.94
N ASN A 49 2.32 -20.24 4.57
CA ASN A 49 1.58 -19.15 3.93
C ASN A 49 1.02 -19.65 2.59
N LEU A 50 -0.27 -19.46 2.34
CA LEU A 50 -0.92 -19.86 1.08
C LEU A 50 -1.31 -18.62 0.27
N ILE A 51 -1.10 -18.67 -1.03
CA ILE A 51 -1.59 -17.67 -1.98
C ILE A 51 -3.11 -17.86 -2.09
N THR A 52 -3.86 -16.78 -1.84
CA THR A 52 -5.33 -16.77 -1.79
C THR A 52 -5.97 -15.96 -2.91
N ASP A 53 -5.24 -15.01 -3.51
CA ASP A 53 -5.68 -14.28 -4.70
C ASP A 53 -4.50 -14.05 -5.66
N VAL A 54 -4.83 -14.05 -6.95
CA VAL A 54 -3.90 -13.77 -8.05
C VAL A 54 -4.57 -12.79 -8.99
N HIS A 55 -4.04 -11.58 -9.04
CA HIS A 55 -4.56 -10.53 -9.91
C HIS A 55 -3.54 -10.17 -10.98
N THR A 56 -3.91 -10.33 -12.25
CA THR A 56 -3.04 -9.99 -13.39
C THR A 56 -3.58 -8.77 -14.12
N THR A 57 -2.71 -7.80 -14.34
CA THR A 57 -3.02 -6.51 -14.98
C THR A 57 -2.04 -6.22 -16.12
N ASP A 58 -2.40 -5.28 -16.99
CA ASP A 58 -1.44 -4.73 -17.95
C ASP A 58 -0.31 -4.02 -17.19
N ALA A 59 0.90 -4.04 -17.74
CA ALA A 59 2.06 -3.51 -17.02
C ALA A 59 1.96 -1.99 -16.72
N THR A 60 1.15 -1.25 -17.46
CA THR A 60 0.91 0.20 -17.25
C THR A 60 -0.04 0.50 -16.10
N VAL A 61 -0.78 -0.50 -15.59
CA VAL A 61 -1.73 -0.28 -14.50
C VAL A 61 -0.95 0.05 -13.21
N PRO A 62 -1.23 1.20 -12.56
CA PRO A 62 -0.63 1.52 -11.27
C PRO A 62 -1.11 0.58 -10.17
N ASP A 63 -0.23 0.23 -9.22
CA ASP A 63 -0.52 -0.80 -8.21
C ASP A 63 -1.71 -0.45 -7.31
N VAL A 64 -1.91 0.85 -7.00
CA VAL A 64 -3.11 1.38 -6.32
C VAL A 64 -4.43 0.95 -6.96
N LYS A 65 -4.46 0.63 -8.27
CA LYS A 65 -5.66 0.16 -8.97
C LYS A 65 -5.95 -1.32 -8.74
N ALA A 66 -4.99 -2.10 -8.26
CA ALA A 66 -5.17 -3.52 -7.96
C ALA A 66 -5.83 -3.76 -6.58
N THR A 67 -5.65 -2.84 -5.62
CA THR A 67 -6.13 -3.00 -4.23
C THR A 67 -7.62 -3.32 -4.13
N ALA A 68 -8.49 -2.55 -4.80
CA ALA A 68 -9.93 -2.74 -4.69
C ALA A 68 -10.42 -4.03 -5.39
N PRO A 69 -9.99 -4.35 -6.62
CA PRO A 69 -10.27 -5.65 -7.24
C PRO A 69 -9.85 -6.85 -6.40
N VAL A 70 -8.63 -6.83 -5.82
CA VAL A 70 -8.12 -7.90 -4.95
C VAL A 70 -9.02 -8.06 -3.72
N GLN A 71 -9.29 -6.98 -2.98
CA GLN A 71 -10.17 -7.02 -1.81
C GLN A 71 -11.58 -7.52 -2.14
N GLN A 72 -12.12 -7.16 -3.31
CA GLN A 72 -13.43 -7.63 -3.78
C GLN A 72 -13.41 -9.13 -4.12
N SER A 73 -12.35 -9.61 -4.79
CA SER A 73 -12.16 -11.02 -5.10
C SER A 73 -12.11 -11.87 -3.83
N LEU A 74 -11.29 -11.45 -2.86
CA LEU A 74 -11.18 -12.10 -1.55
C LEU A 74 -12.51 -12.15 -0.81
N ALA A 75 -13.24 -11.03 -0.78
CA ALA A 75 -14.56 -10.99 -0.16
C ALA A 75 -15.57 -11.93 -0.85
N LYS A 76 -15.54 -11.99 -2.19
CA LYS A 76 -16.40 -12.90 -2.97
C LYS A 76 -16.11 -14.38 -2.65
N HIS A 77 -14.86 -14.72 -2.35
CA HIS A 77 -14.45 -16.08 -2.00
C HIS A 77 -14.56 -16.37 -0.49
N GLY A 78 -15.09 -15.46 0.32
CA GLY A 78 -15.20 -15.65 1.77
C GLY A 78 -13.85 -15.55 2.51
N LEU A 79 -12.82 -15.00 1.86
CA LEU A 79 -11.46 -14.86 2.37
C LEU A 79 -11.13 -13.40 2.71
N LYS A 80 -12.14 -12.60 3.08
CA LYS A 80 -11.95 -11.19 3.44
C LYS A 80 -11.01 -11.08 4.64
N PRO A 81 -9.85 -10.40 4.52
CA PRO A 81 -8.94 -10.26 5.64
C PRO A 81 -9.44 -9.22 6.65
N ALA A 82 -9.10 -9.42 7.93
CA ALA A 82 -9.25 -8.37 8.94
C ALA A 82 -8.16 -7.30 8.74
N GLU A 83 -6.95 -7.73 8.39
CA GLU A 83 -5.80 -6.87 8.18
C GLU A 83 -5.14 -7.17 6.86
N HIS A 84 -4.84 -6.12 6.09
CA HIS A 84 -4.28 -6.22 4.77
C HIS A 84 -2.98 -5.42 4.68
N TYR A 85 -1.85 -6.13 4.66
CA TYR A 85 -0.50 -5.61 4.61
C TYR A 85 -0.09 -5.36 3.16
N LEU A 86 0.22 -4.10 2.83
CA LEU A 86 0.43 -3.65 1.45
C LEU A 86 1.66 -2.75 1.33
N ASP A 87 2.33 -2.80 0.17
CA ASP A 87 3.40 -1.86 -0.16
C ASP A 87 2.91 -0.43 -0.34
N SER A 88 3.82 0.54 -0.24
CA SER A 88 3.54 1.98 -0.31
C SER A 88 2.96 2.47 -1.65
N ALA A 89 2.96 1.62 -2.68
CA ALA A 89 2.37 1.90 -3.99
C ALA A 89 0.86 1.58 -4.08
N TYR A 90 0.31 0.82 -3.13
CA TYR A 90 -1.08 0.38 -3.11
C TYR A 90 -2.10 1.31 -2.40
N PRO A 91 -1.74 2.15 -1.40
CA PRO A 91 -2.73 2.96 -0.70
C PRO A 91 -3.11 4.25 -1.43
N SER A 92 -4.37 4.65 -1.24
CA SER A 92 -4.84 6.03 -1.41
C SER A 92 -5.78 6.37 -0.25
N ALA A 93 -6.05 7.67 -0.01
CA ALA A 93 -6.98 8.09 1.05
C ALA A 93 -8.39 7.49 0.86
N ASP A 94 -8.85 7.42 -0.39
CA ASP A 94 -10.11 6.81 -0.78
C ASP A 94 -10.13 5.30 -0.47
N LEU A 95 -9.05 4.59 -0.81
CA LEU A 95 -8.94 3.15 -0.58
C LEU A 95 -8.85 2.81 0.90
N ILE A 96 -8.06 3.57 1.67
CA ILE A 96 -7.97 3.40 3.14
C ILE A 96 -9.35 3.57 3.77
N THR A 97 -10.07 4.63 3.40
CA THR A 97 -11.42 4.91 3.91
C THR A 97 -12.40 3.81 3.49
N LYS A 98 -12.37 3.39 2.22
CA LYS A 98 -13.24 2.34 1.70
C LYS A 98 -12.97 0.97 2.36
N ALA A 99 -11.70 0.61 2.54
CA ALA A 99 -11.30 -0.62 3.21
C ALA A 99 -11.79 -0.65 4.66
N MET A 100 -11.62 0.46 5.40
CA MET A 100 -12.14 0.56 6.77
C MET A 100 -13.66 0.40 6.84
N LYS A 101 -14.42 1.01 5.91
CA LYS A 101 -15.88 0.81 5.80
C LYS A 101 -16.27 -0.65 5.53
N ASN A 102 -15.40 -1.40 4.86
CA ASN A 102 -15.59 -2.82 4.60
C ASN A 102 -15.06 -3.73 5.73
N GLY A 103 -14.58 -3.15 6.83
CA GLY A 103 -14.00 -3.88 7.97
C GLY A 103 -12.61 -4.43 7.70
N ILE A 104 -11.84 -3.81 6.80
CA ILE A 104 -10.46 -4.18 6.47
C ILE A 104 -9.52 -3.07 6.95
N ARG A 105 -8.59 -3.40 7.85
CA ARG A 105 -7.50 -2.51 8.26
C ARG A 105 -6.35 -2.62 7.26
N MET A 106 -6.10 -1.56 6.49
CA MET A 106 -4.94 -1.51 5.59
C MET A 106 -3.68 -1.13 6.39
N VAL A 107 -2.71 -2.03 6.47
CA VAL A 107 -1.41 -1.82 7.12
C VAL A 107 -0.38 -1.55 6.04
N THR A 108 -0.15 -0.27 5.76
CA THR A 108 0.64 0.12 4.59
C THR A 108 1.30 1.48 4.78
N PRO A 109 2.55 1.68 4.31
CA PRO A 109 3.19 2.97 4.41
C PRO A 109 2.45 3.97 3.54
N VAL A 110 1.91 5.00 4.17
CA VAL A 110 1.28 6.12 3.49
C VAL A 110 2.35 7.17 3.23
N LEU A 111 2.43 7.67 2.00
CA LEU A 111 3.29 8.81 1.68
C LEU A 111 3.03 9.94 2.67
N LEU A 112 4.10 10.32 3.39
CA LEU A 112 4.12 11.52 4.21
C LEU A 112 3.88 12.71 3.29
N ASP A 113 3.35 13.82 3.82
CA ASP A 113 3.16 15.03 3.01
C ASP A 113 4.53 15.58 2.60
N HIS A 114 5.02 15.18 1.42
CA HIS A 114 6.29 15.61 0.85
C HIS A 114 6.15 16.88 0.01
N SER A 115 5.12 17.70 0.24
CA SER A 115 5.04 19.00 -0.42
C SER A 115 6.34 19.78 -0.17
N ALA A 116 6.82 20.54 -1.17
CA ALA A 116 8.13 21.21 -1.14
C ALA A 116 8.37 22.10 0.11
N ARG A 117 7.31 22.45 0.85
CA ARG A 117 7.36 23.22 2.09
C ARG A 117 7.51 22.38 3.37
N ALA A 118 7.37 21.06 3.29
CA ALA A 118 7.75 20.14 4.37
C ALA A 118 9.27 19.86 4.39
N LYS A 119 10.00 20.23 3.32
CA LYS A 119 11.47 20.06 3.22
C LYS A 119 12.29 21.28 3.66
N GLY A 120 11.68 22.48 3.70
CA GLY A 120 12.33 23.66 4.25
C GLY A 120 12.04 23.72 5.74
N ALA A 121 13.06 23.69 6.59
CA ALA A 121 12.91 23.88 8.04
C ALA A 121 12.22 25.22 8.41
N ASP A 122 12.07 26.13 7.45
CA ASP A 122 11.60 27.51 7.61
C ASP A 122 10.23 27.79 6.96
N GLY A 123 9.48 26.77 6.49
CA GLY A 123 8.19 26.96 5.81
C GLY A 123 6.99 26.34 6.53
N PHE A 124 5.86 27.04 6.61
CA PHE A 124 4.64 26.46 7.19
C PHE A 124 4.02 25.41 6.26
N ASP A 125 4.16 24.13 6.62
CA ASP A 125 3.52 23.01 5.93
C ASP A 125 1.98 22.99 6.16
N LYS A 126 1.27 21.99 5.61
CA LYS A 126 -0.19 21.88 5.82
C LYS A 126 -0.57 21.50 7.24
N THR A 127 0.31 20.82 7.98
CA THR A 127 0.05 20.32 9.34
C THR A 127 0.09 21.46 10.38
N ALA A 128 0.78 22.55 10.06
CA ALA A 128 0.79 23.76 10.87
C ALA A 128 -0.57 24.51 10.91
N PHE A 129 -1.52 24.16 10.04
CA PHE A 129 -2.84 24.80 9.96
C PHE A 129 -3.89 23.99 10.72
N THR A 130 -4.62 24.66 11.62
CA THR A 130 -5.71 24.03 12.37
C THR A 130 -7.00 24.10 11.58
N ILE A 131 -7.58 22.94 11.26
CA ILE A 131 -8.82 22.83 10.49
C ILE A 131 -10.00 22.69 11.47
N ASN A 132 -11.02 23.54 11.31
CA ASN A 132 -12.30 23.41 11.98
C ASN A 132 -13.37 23.05 10.95
N TRP A 133 -13.72 21.76 10.89
CA TRP A 133 -14.72 21.23 9.97
C TRP A 133 -16.14 21.76 10.26
N LYS A 134 -16.49 21.95 11.54
CA LYS A 134 -17.82 22.45 11.96
C LYS A 134 -18.09 23.86 11.47
N THR A 135 -17.13 24.77 11.64
CA THR A 135 -17.27 26.16 11.17
C THR A 135 -16.79 26.36 9.74
N ARG A 136 -16.29 25.29 9.08
CA ARG A 136 -15.72 25.32 7.73
C ARG A 136 -14.67 26.41 7.58
N GLN A 137 -13.73 26.43 8.51
CA GLN A 137 -12.66 27.43 8.57
C GLN A 137 -11.32 26.77 8.89
N VAL A 138 -10.25 27.37 8.38
CA VAL A 138 -8.87 26.98 8.71
C VAL A 138 -8.16 28.16 9.35
N ARG A 139 -7.46 27.90 10.45
CA ARG A 139 -6.61 28.88 11.15
C ARG A 139 -5.14 28.64 10.83
N CYS A 140 -4.43 29.69 10.45
CA CYS A 140 -2.99 29.63 10.19
C CYS A 140 -2.18 29.75 11.48
N PRO A 141 -0.87 29.42 11.46
CA PRO A 141 0.04 29.57 12.60
C PRO A 141 0.10 30.99 13.17
N ALA A 142 -0.03 32.02 12.31
CA ALA A 142 -0.12 33.42 12.72
C ALA A 142 -1.50 33.82 13.30
N GLY A 143 -2.38 32.84 13.55
CA GLY A 143 -3.66 33.01 14.21
C GLY A 143 -4.80 33.54 13.33
N LYS A 144 -4.57 33.83 12.05
CA LYS A 144 -5.58 34.32 11.10
C LYS A 144 -6.45 33.19 10.53
N THR A 145 -7.68 33.51 10.16
CA THR A 145 -8.66 32.54 9.65
C THR A 145 -8.85 32.67 8.14
N SER A 146 -9.13 31.55 7.46
CA SER A 146 -9.47 31.52 6.03
C SER A 146 -10.72 32.33 5.71
N SER A 147 -10.73 32.98 4.55
CA SER A 147 -11.89 33.75 4.06
C SER A 147 -12.82 32.92 3.17
N HIS A 148 -12.33 31.83 2.59
CA HIS A 148 -13.12 30.96 1.71
C HIS A 148 -12.94 29.48 2.03
N TRP A 149 -14.05 28.75 1.89
CA TRP A 149 -14.13 27.30 1.98
C TRP A 149 -15.00 26.80 0.83
N ASN A 150 -14.35 26.27 -0.22
CA ASN A 150 -15.04 25.91 -1.46
C ASN A 150 -14.89 24.40 -1.73
N PRO A 151 -15.94 23.59 -1.50
CA PRO A 151 -16.00 22.23 -2.02
C PRO A 151 -15.97 22.29 -3.55
N VAL A 152 -15.09 21.49 -4.15
CA VAL A 152 -14.88 21.42 -5.59
C VAL A 152 -14.58 19.97 -5.99
N THR A 153 -14.81 19.64 -7.25
CA THR A 153 -14.33 18.39 -7.83
C THR A 153 -13.11 18.71 -8.70
N GLN A 154 -11.95 18.14 -8.37
CA GLN A 154 -10.71 18.30 -9.12
C GLN A 154 -10.29 16.96 -9.70
N HIS A 155 -10.12 16.89 -11.03
CA HIS A 155 -9.73 15.67 -11.74
C HIS A 155 -10.63 14.45 -11.40
N GLY A 156 -11.92 14.69 -11.16
CA GLY A 156 -12.89 13.64 -10.80
C GLY A 156 -12.89 13.23 -9.31
N THR A 157 -12.11 13.91 -8.46
CA THR A 157 -12.05 13.65 -7.03
C THR A 157 -12.57 14.85 -6.24
N ASP A 158 -13.36 14.61 -5.20
CA ASP A 158 -13.84 15.66 -4.30
C ASP A 158 -12.68 16.23 -3.48
N ALA A 159 -12.63 17.55 -3.43
CA ALA A 159 -11.63 18.33 -2.71
C ALA A 159 -12.28 19.58 -2.13
N ILE A 160 -11.58 20.23 -1.21
CA ILE A 160 -12.00 21.48 -0.60
C ILE A 160 -10.85 22.46 -0.77
N VAL A 161 -11.08 23.52 -1.53
CA VAL A 161 -10.12 24.61 -1.71
C VAL A 161 -10.39 25.69 -0.68
N ILE A 162 -9.39 25.91 0.16
CA ILE A 162 -9.35 26.95 1.18
C ILE A 162 -8.47 28.09 0.69
N ALA A 163 -8.96 29.31 0.82
CA ALA A 163 -8.17 30.50 0.54
C ALA A 163 -8.20 31.47 1.72
N PHE A 164 -7.04 32.06 1.99
CA PHE A 164 -6.90 33.19 2.90
C PHE A 164 -7.07 34.50 2.12
N SER A 165 -7.56 35.54 2.79
CA SER A 165 -7.69 36.86 2.19
C SER A 165 -6.32 37.43 1.83
N VAL A 166 -6.21 38.07 0.66
CA VAL A 166 -4.99 38.75 0.22
C VAL A 166 -4.60 39.85 1.22
N LEU A 167 -5.59 40.63 1.68
CA LEU A 167 -5.37 41.70 2.67
C LEU A 167 -4.84 41.16 4.00
N THR A 168 -5.32 39.99 4.43
CA THR A 168 -4.84 39.36 5.67
C THR A 168 -3.43 38.79 5.51
N CYS A 169 -3.05 38.38 4.30
CA CYS A 169 -1.74 37.81 4.03
C CYS A 169 -0.67 38.85 3.66
N CYS A 170 -1.03 40.00 3.07
CA CYS A 170 -0.04 41.01 2.67
C CYS A 170 0.65 41.66 3.87
N ASP A 171 -0.08 41.86 4.97
CA ASP A 171 0.46 42.45 6.19
C ASP A 171 1.05 41.40 7.14
N CYS A 172 1.16 40.14 6.69
CA CYS A 172 1.68 39.05 7.52
C CYS A 172 3.22 39.03 7.47
N PRO A 173 3.94 39.16 8.60
CA PRO A 173 5.40 39.12 8.60
C PRO A 173 5.95 37.78 8.10
N PHE A 174 5.18 36.70 8.23
CA PHE A 174 5.56 35.36 7.76
C PHE A 174 5.10 35.06 6.33
N GLN A 175 4.68 36.06 5.54
CA GLN A 175 4.11 35.82 4.20
C GLN A 175 5.07 35.04 3.29
N GLN A 176 6.36 35.41 3.27
CA GLN A 176 7.36 34.78 2.40
C GLN A 176 7.63 33.31 2.78
N GLU A 177 7.63 33.00 4.07
CA GLU A 177 7.74 31.63 4.60
C GLU A 177 6.44 30.82 4.37
N CYS A 178 5.29 31.50 4.38
CA CYS A 178 3.98 30.88 4.28
C CYS A 178 3.55 30.58 2.83
N THR A 179 3.84 31.45 1.87
CA THR A 179 3.39 31.31 0.47
C THR A 179 4.29 31.91 -0.59
N THR A 180 4.50 31.14 -1.67
CA THR A 180 5.15 31.56 -2.93
C THR A 180 4.14 31.92 -4.03
N SER A 181 2.86 32.02 -3.69
CA SER A 181 1.83 32.39 -4.67
C SER A 181 2.08 33.82 -5.18
N ARG A 182 1.98 34.02 -6.49
CA ARG A 182 2.05 35.36 -7.11
C ARG A 182 1.02 36.34 -6.54
N LEU A 183 -0.12 35.84 -6.04
CA LEU A 183 -1.17 36.64 -5.41
C LEU A 183 -0.88 36.96 -3.94
N GLY A 184 0.24 36.51 -3.37
CA GLY A 184 0.62 36.77 -1.99
C GLY A 184 -0.27 36.12 -0.92
N ARG A 185 -1.21 35.24 -1.31
CA ARG A 185 -2.10 34.54 -0.37
C ARG A 185 -1.78 33.06 -0.24
N ARG A 186 -2.11 32.48 0.92
CA ARG A 186 -2.06 31.04 1.13
C ARG A 186 -3.34 30.41 0.58
N MET A 187 -3.18 29.33 -0.17
CA MET A 187 -4.27 28.43 -0.54
C MET A 187 -3.92 27.01 -0.10
N LEU A 188 -4.92 26.28 0.39
CA LEU A 188 -4.80 24.88 0.79
C LEU A 188 -5.84 24.07 0.05
N THR A 189 -5.45 22.89 -0.42
CA THR A 189 -6.41 21.89 -0.90
C THR A 189 -6.46 20.77 0.14
N LEU A 190 -7.65 20.59 0.72
CA LEU A 190 -8.00 19.54 1.65
C LEU A 190 -8.82 18.46 0.92
N ARG A 191 -8.77 17.25 1.46
CA ARG A 191 -9.73 16.18 1.10
C ARG A 191 -11.00 16.36 1.95
N PRO A 192 -12.13 15.72 1.58
CA PRO A 192 -13.29 15.64 2.46
C PRO A 192 -12.89 15.14 3.86
N GLU A 193 -13.62 15.61 4.88
CA GLU A 193 -13.31 15.42 6.31
C GLU A 193 -12.93 13.98 6.64
N GLU A 194 -13.81 13.03 6.32
CA GLU A 194 -13.60 11.61 6.60
C GLU A 194 -12.28 11.09 5.98
N LEU A 195 -12.02 11.38 4.71
CA LEU A 195 -10.80 10.94 4.02
C LEU A 195 -9.56 11.61 4.62
N HIS A 196 -9.68 12.88 5.01
CA HIS A 196 -8.59 13.64 5.61
C HIS A 196 -8.20 13.08 6.97
N GLU A 197 -9.17 12.87 7.85
CA GLU A 197 -8.96 12.34 9.20
C GLU A 197 -8.45 10.91 9.18
N ASN A 198 -9.02 10.06 8.32
CA ASN A 198 -8.56 8.69 8.13
C ASN A 198 -7.09 8.62 7.67
N LEU A 199 -6.71 9.48 6.73
CA LEU A 199 -5.32 9.56 6.27
C LEU A 199 -4.39 10.11 7.35
N ALA A 200 -4.83 11.11 8.13
CA ALA A 200 -4.07 11.66 9.24
C ALA A 200 -3.83 10.62 10.34
N ARG A 201 -4.86 9.84 10.68
CA ARG A 201 -4.77 8.72 11.62
C ARG A 201 -3.77 7.65 11.13
N ALA A 202 -3.90 7.20 9.88
CA ALA A 202 -2.97 6.22 9.32
C ALA A 202 -1.50 6.71 9.36
N ARG A 203 -1.26 7.99 9.07
CA ARG A 203 0.08 8.61 9.17
C ARG A 203 0.59 8.71 10.60
N ALA A 204 -0.29 8.92 11.58
CA ALA A 204 0.09 8.96 12.99
C ALA A 204 0.43 7.55 13.50
N GLU A 205 -0.40 6.57 13.19
CA GLU A 205 -0.19 5.15 13.54
C GLU A 205 1.14 4.63 12.99
N GLN A 206 1.46 4.94 11.73
CA GLN A 206 2.71 4.52 11.08
C GLN A 206 3.99 4.96 11.81
N LYS A 207 3.93 6.03 12.61
CA LYS A 207 5.09 6.50 13.39
C LYS A 207 5.36 5.63 14.63
N THR A 208 4.37 4.88 15.10
CA THR A 208 4.46 4.04 16.30
C THR A 208 5.30 2.79 16.04
N ASP A 209 6.00 2.32 17.08
CA ASP A 209 6.79 1.09 16.96
C ASP A 209 5.91 -0.16 16.86
N THR A 210 4.71 -0.13 17.47
CA THR A 210 3.69 -1.18 17.30
C THR A 210 3.35 -1.37 15.82
N TRP A 211 3.07 -0.28 15.10
CA TRP A 211 2.77 -0.36 13.67
C TRP A 211 3.95 -0.88 12.85
N LYS A 212 5.19 -0.46 13.17
CA LYS A 212 6.39 -0.94 12.46
C LYS A 212 6.59 -2.44 12.66
N ASN A 213 6.34 -2.94 13.87
CA ASN A 213 6.43 -4.37 14.19
C ASN A 213 5.34 -5.17 13.49
N GLU A 214 4.11 -4.67 13.42
CA GLU A 214 3.04 -5.29 12.62
C GLU A 214 3.40 -5.32 11.14
N TYR A 215 3.87 -4.19 10.59
CA TYR A 215 4.25 -4.08 9.19
C TYR A 215 5.42 -5.01 8.80
N ALA A 216 6.27 -5.40 9.76
CA ALA A 216 7.35 -6.36 9.53
C ALA A 216 6.84 -7.76 9.09
N LEU A 217 5.59 -8.12 9.39
CA LEU A 217 4.97 -9.37 8.90
C LEU A 217 4.93 -9.46 7.38
N ARG A 218 4.92 -8.31 6.69
CA ARG A 218 4.94 -8.23 5.23
C ARG A 218 6.16 -8.90 4.62
N VAL A 219 7.29 -8.99 5.33
CA VAL A 219 8.54 -9.55 4.78
C VAL A 219 8.36 -10.97 4.23
N GLY A 220 7.38 -11.74 4.73
CA GLY A 220 7.06 -13.07 4.21
C GLY A 220 6.75 -13.11 2.70
N VAL A 221 6.05 -12.09 2.17
CA VAL A 221 5.57 -12.10 0.78
C VAL A 221 6.70 -11.88 -0.24
N GLU A 222 7.82 -11.29 0.17
CA GLU A 222 9.02 -11.19 -0.66
C GLU A 222 9.59 -12.59 -0.96
N GLY A 223 9.55 -13.49 0.03
CA GLY A 223 9.90 -14.90 -0.14
C GLY A 223 9.01 -15.60 -1.16
N THR A 224 7.73 -15.26 -1.19
CA THR A 224 6.76 -15.79 -2.16
C THR A 224 7.04 -15.34 -3.57
N THR A 225 7.42 -14.08 -3.74
CA THR A 225 7.82 -13.55 -5.05
C THR A 225 9.07 -14.28 -5.53
N ASN A 226 10.10 -14.42 -4.70
CA ASN A 226 11.32 -15.16 -5.04
C ASN A 226 11.03 -16.63 -5.38
N GLN A 227 10.21 -17.32 -4.59
CA GLN A 227 9.82 -18.70 -4.86
C GLN A 227 9.07 -18.83 -6.20
N ALA A 228 8.19 -17.87 -6.52
CA ALA A 228 7.46 -17.85 -7.79
C ALA A 228 8.40 -17.66 -8.99
N LEU A 229 9.44 -16.82 -8.83
CA LEU A 229 10.48 -16.62 -9.82
C LEU A 229 11.27 -17.92 -10.05
N ASP A 230 11.77 -18.52 -8.98
CA ASP A 230 12.70 -19.66 -9.04
C ASP A 230 12.01 -20.95 -9.51
N ILE A 231 10.79 -21.23 -9.03
CA ILE A 231 10.11 -22.50 -9.29
C ILE A 231 9.30 -22.46 -10.59
N THR A 232 8.54 -21.38 -10.80
CA THR A 232 7.53 -21.36 -11.87
C THR A 232 7.98 -20.54 -13.09
N GLY A 233 9.02 -19.71 -12.94
CA GLY A 233 9.44 -18.77 -13.97
C GLY A 233 8.37 -17.72 -14.26
N ILE A 234 7.67 -17.25 -13.21
CA ILE A 234 6.47 -16.40 -13.34
C ILE A 234 6.70 -15.09 -14.11
N ARG A 235 7.97 -14.64 -14.16
CA ARG A 235 8.42 -13.49 -14.96
C ARG A 235 8.24 -13.64 -16.46
N ARG A 236 8.07 -14.86 -16.98
CA ARG A 236 7.92 -15.11 -18.42
C ARG A 236 6.48 -15.47 -18.76
N ALA A 237 5.76 -14.56 -19.40
CA ALA A 237 4.47 -14.87 -19.99
C ALA A 237 4.70 -15.76 -21.22
N ARG A 238 4.34 -17.05 -21.09
CA ARG A 238 4.47 -18.07 -22.14
C ARG A 238 3.35 -17.94 -23.17
N TYR A 239 2.20 -17.45 -22.73
CA TYR A 239 1.05 -17.17 -23.56
C TYR A 239 0.93 -15.68 -23.86
N ARG A 240 0.12 -15.36 -24.88
CA ARG A 240 -0.15 -14.00 -25.35
C ARG A 240 -1.60 -13.62 -25.05
N GLY A 241 -1.80 -12.36 -24.73
CA GLY A 241 -3.09 -11.80 -24.33
C GLY A 241 -3.39 -12.01 -22.84
N LEU A 242 -3.97 -10.97 -22.23
CA LEU A 242 -4.20 -10.89 -20.79
C LEU A 242 -4.97 -12.10 -20.22
N PRO A 243 -6.02 -12.65 -20.87
CA PRO A 243 -6.75 -13.80 -20.33
C PRO A 243 -5.89 -15.06 -20.18
N LYS A 244 -5.01 -15.35 -21.15
CA LYS A 244 -4.16 -16.54 -21.10
C LYS A 244 -3.01 -16.38 -20.10
N VAL A 245 -2.47 -15.17 -19.99
CA VAL A 245 -1.43 -14.86 -19.00
C VAL A 245 -2.00 -14.93 -17.59
N ARG A 246 -3.22 -14.45 -17.37
CA ARG A 246 -3.92 -14.62 -16.08
C ARG A 246 -4.05 -16.09 -15.69
N LEU A 247 -4.45 -16.94 -16.63
CA LEU A 247 -4.56 -18.40 -16.38
C LEU A 247 -3.19 -19.00 -16.02
N GLN A 248 -2.12 -18.62 -16.72
CA GLN A 248 -0.76 -19.05 -16.38
C GLN A 248 -0.38 -18.64 -14.95
N HIS A 249 -0.60 -17.38 -14.59
CA HIS A 249 -0.30 -16.87 -13.24
C HIS A 249 -1.09 -17.61 -12.15
N THR A 250 -2.37 -17.90 -12.39
CA THR A 250 -3.18 -18.71 -11.48
C THR A 250 -2.58 -20.11 -11.32
N PHE A 251 -2.22 -20.80 -12.41
CA PHE A 251 -1.59 -22.12 -12.31
C PHE A 251 -0.23 -22.10 -11.61
N SER A 252 0.59 -21.07 -11.84
CA SER A 252 1.85 -20.88 -11.10
C SER A 252 1.60 -20.76 -9.59
N ALA A 253 0.65 -19.93 -9.17
CA ALA A 253 0.31 -19.77 -7.76
C ALA A 253 -0.26 -21.06 -7.14
N THR A 254 -1.12 -21.78 -7.87
CA THR A 254 -1.65 -23.08 -7.42
C THR A 254 -0.52 -24.10 -7.25
N ALA A 255 0.42 -24.17 -8.18
CA ALA A 255 1.58 -25.06 -8.07
C ALA A 255 2.43 -24.73 -6.83
N LEU A 256 2.65 -23.45 -6.53
CA LEU A 256 3.36 -23.03 -5.31
C LEU A 256 2.63 -23.45 -4.04
N ASN A 257 1.31 -23.28 -3.98
CA ASN A 257 0.51 -23.75 -2.85
C ASN A 257 0.64 -25.27 -2.66
N ILE A 258 0.59 -26.05 -3.74
CA ILE A 258 0.76 -27.51 -3.68
C ILE A 258 2.15 -27.87 -3.15
N ILE A 259 3.21 -27.23 -3.64
CA ILE A 259 4.59 -27.46 -3.18
C ILE A 259 4.74 -27.12 -1.69
N ARG A 260 4.14 -26.02 -1.24
CA ARG A 260 4.16 -25.61 0.17
C ARG A 260 3.44 -26.60 1.08
N LEU A 261 2.27 -27.09 0.64
CA LEU A 261 1.50 -28.08 1.37
C LEU A 261 2.20 -29.44 1.42
N ASP A 262 2.77 -29.88 0.31
CA ASP A 262 3.57 -31.11 0.23
C ASP A 262 4.75 -31.04 1.19
N ALA A 263 5.55 -29.97 1.12
CA ALA A 263 6.67 -29.72 2.03
C ALA A 263 6.27 -29.76 3.51
N HIS A 264 5.14 -29.12 3.85
CA HIS A 264 4.59 -29.12 5.20
C HIS A 264 4.17 -30.53 5.67
N TRP A 265 3.52 -31.31 4.81
CA TRP A 265 3.05 -32.66 5.16
C TRP A 265 4.17 -33.70 5.19
N THR A 266 5.20 -33.56 4.36
CA THR A 266 6.33 -34.51 4.33
C THR A 266 7.43 -34.15 5.33
N GLY A 267 7.31 -33.06 6.09
CA GLY A 267 8.34 -32.58 7.02
C GLY A 267 9.63 -32.12 6.32
N HIS A 268 9.56 -31.85 5.01
CA HIS A 268 10.65 -31.25 4.27
C HIS A 268 10.48 -29.73 4.35
N ASP A 269 10.94 -29.12 5.44
CA ASP A 269 10.97 -27.66 5.54
C ASP A 269 11.81 -27.11 4.37
N GLN A 270 11.14 -26.53 3.37
CA GLN A 270 11.84 -25.83 2.30
C GLN A 270 12.48 -24.58 2.88
N HIS A 271 13.78 -24.71 3.15
CA HIS A 271 14.78 -23.68 3.32
C HIS A 271 14.37 -22.45 4.15
N HIS A 272 14.98 -22.36 5.34
CA HIS A 272 15.34 -21.09 5.97
C HIS A 272 15.59 -20.00 4.91
N THR A 273 14.67 -19.05 4.80
CA THR A 273 14.99 -17.73 4.27
C THR A 273 16.25 -17.26 4.98
N ARG A 274 17.31 -16.94 4.23
CA ARG A 274 18.53 -16.32 4.78
C ARG A 274 18.10 -15.08 5.56
N SER A 275 18.02 -15.19 6.88
CA SER A 275 18.07 -14.04 7.76
C SER A 275 19.44 -13.41 7.54
N SER A 276 19.48 -12.31 6.77
CA SER A 276 20.63 -11.43 6.76
C SER A 276 20.86 -10.97 8.20
N HIS A 277 22.05 -11.30 8.73
CA HIS A 277 22.46 -10.95 10.09
C HIS A 277 22.31 -9.45 10.32
N GLY A 278 21.45 -9.08 11.27
CA GLY A 278 21.26 -7.71 11.73
C GLY A 278 21.02 -7.69 13.23
N VAL A 279 22.11 -7.44 13.96
CA VAL A 279 22.21 -7.09 15.39
C VAL A 279 21.95 -8.23 16.39
N ALA A 280 23.06 -8.84 16.80
CA ALA A 280 23.16 -9.47 18.11
C ALA A 280 23.07 -8.40 19.21
N VAL A 281 22.11 -8.54 20.13
CA VAL A 281 22.18 -7.93 21.46
C VAL A 281 22.32 -9.09 22.45
N GLY A 282 23.44 -9.09 23.17
CA GLY A 282 23.84 -10.14 24.11
C GLY A 282 22.93 -10.23 25.35
N PRO A 283 23.15 -11.28 26.18
CA PRO A 283 22.23 -11.68 27.23
C PRO A 283 22.39 -10.79 28.47
N GLY A 284 21.26 -10.41 29.08
CA GLY A 284 21.26 -9.60 30.29
C GLY A 284 19.99 -9.76 31.11
N CYS A 285 20.07 -10.70 32.06
CA CYS A 285 19.39 -10.73 33.36
C CYS A 285 17.87 -10.98 33.44
N ALA A 286 17.58 -12.08 34.16
CA ALA A 286 16.30 -12.48 34.72
C ALA A 286 15.66 -11.40 35.59
N GLY A 287 14.31 -11.38 35.63
CA GLY A 287 13.60 -10.64 36.66
C GLY A 287 12.11 -10.43 36.44
N VAL A 288 11.33 -11.34 37.02
CA VAL A 288 10.00 -11.13 37.62
C VAL A 288 8.77 -11.12 36.71
N ALA A 289 7.96 -12.16 36.94
CA ALA A 289 6.59 -12.34 36.47
C ALA A 289 5.65 -11.25 37.01
N GLY A 290 4.83 -10.69 36.13
CA GLY A 290 3.65 -9.90 36.47
C GLY A 290 2.53 -10.29 35.52
N GLY A 291 1.59 -11.11 36.01
CA GLY A 291 0.44 -11.55 35.24
C GLY A 291 -0.53 -10.40 34.98
N VAL A 292 -1.04 -10.33 33.75
CA VAL A 292 -2.29 -9.66 33.42
C VAL A 292 -3.14 -10.64 32.64
N SER A 293 -4.22 -11.08 33.28
CA SER A 293 -5.31 -11.84 32.72
C SER A 293 -6.08 -10.99 31.69
N GLY A 294 -6.00 -11.37 30.41
CA GLY A 294 -6.87 -10.88 29.34
C GLY A 294 -7.80 -12.00 28.89
N GLY A 295 -9.12 -11.74 28.91
CA GLY A 295 -10.19 -12.70 28.61
C GLY A 295 -10.24 -13.20 27.16
N PRO A 296 -11.18 -14.12 26.86
CA PRO A 296 -11.20 -14.85 25.60
C PRO A 296 -11.85 -14.05 24.48
N GLY A 297 -11.22 -14.03 23.30
CA GLY A 297 -11.87 -13.70 22.03
C GLY A 297 -11.54 -12.33 21.44
N ASP A 298 -10.30 -12.15 20.99
CA ASP A 298 -9.95 -11.11 20.03
C ASP A 298 -9.77 -11.77 18.64
N PRO A 299 -10.57 -11.42 17.61
CA PRO A 299 -10.53 -12.07 16.30
C PRO A 299 -9.39 -11.56 15.40
N ARG A 300 -8.23 -11.17 15.96
CA ARG A 300 -7.00 -10.77 15.23
C ARG A 300 -6.35 -11.91 14.40
N GLY A 301 -7.13 -12.89 13.95
CA GLY A 301 -6.67 -14.14 13.35
C GLY A 301 -6.95 -14.23 11.85
N ARG A 302 -6.14 -13.53 11.04
CA ARG A 302 -5.70 -13.84 9.66
C ARG A 302 -5.36 -12.54 8.94
N GLY A 303 -4.07 -12.23 8.89
CA GLY A 303 -3.52 -11.18 8.03
C GLY A 303 -3.41 -11.66 6.58
N LEU A 304 -3.40 -10.70 5.67
CA LEU A 304 -3.13 -10.94 4.26
C LEU A 304 -2.04 -9.99 3.78
N CYS A 305 -1.06 -10.52 3.07
CA CYS A 305 0.09 -9.78 2.58
C CYS A 305 0.12 -9.80 1.05
N ASP A 306 0.26 -8.61 0.45
CA ASP A 306 0.28 -8.43 -1.01
C ASP A 306 1.70 -8.12 -1.53
N ALA A 307 2.05 -8.71 -2.68
CA ALA A 307 3.23 -8.37 -3.47
C ALA A 307 2.88 -8.12 -4.93
N VAL A 308 3.69 -7.32 -5.61
CA VAL A 308 3.62 -7.11 -7.07
C VAL A 308 4.94 -7.53 -7.74
N GLU A 309 4.82 -8.23 -8.86
CA GLU A 309 5.95 -8.62 -9.70
C GLU A 309 5.65 -8.36 -11.19
N GLY A 310 6.68 -8.00 -11.95
CA GLY A 310 6.56 -7.81 -13.40
C GLY A 310 6.67 -9.14 -14.13
N ALA A 311 5.85 -9.35 -15.16
CA ALA A 311 5.95 -10.49 -16.07
C ALA A 311 6.17 -10.00 -17.50
N ALA A 312 7.35 -10.26 -18.04
CA ALA A 312 7.69 -9.97 -19.43
C ALA A 312 6.95 -10.95 -20.37
N SER A 313 6.32 -10.41 -21.40
CA SER A 313 5.91 -11.20 -22.55
C SER A 313 7.14 -11.80 -23.19
N GLY A 314 7.12 -13.10 -23.52
CA GLY A 314 8.27 -13.85 -24.06
C GLY A 314 8.78 -13.41 -25.43
N VAL A 315 8.65 -12.14 -25.79
CA VAL A 315 9.27 -11.52 -26.95
C VAL A 315 10.72 -11.26 -26.58
N GLY A 316 11.61 -12.12 -27.10
CA GLY A 316 13.05 -11.83 -27.07
C GLY A 316 13.29 -10.45 -27.70
N ALA A 317 14.12 -9.65 -27.04
CA ALA A 317 14.84 -8.61 -27.75
C ALA A 317 15.64 -9.33 -28.85
N GLY A 318 15.23 -9.10 -30.10
CA GLY A 318 16.11 -9.28 -31.25
C GLY A 318 17.03 -8.09 -31.37
#